data_AF-A0A9D6KE61-F1
#
_entry.id   AF-A0A9D6KE61-F1
#
_cell.length_a   1.000
_cell.length_b   1.000
_cell.length_c   1.000
_cell.angle_alpha   90.00
_cell.angle_beta   90.00
_cell.angle_gamma   90.00
#
_symmetry.space_group_name_H-M   'P 1'
#
loop_
_entity.id
_entity.type
_entity.pdbx_description
1 polymer ?
#
loop_
_entity_poly.entity_id
_entity_poly.type
_entity_poly.pdbx_seq_one_letter_code
_entity_poly.pdbx_strand_id
1 'polypeptide(L)'
;MSGITVLVGYRSGTVSLPGSGSASSVGSRVKNKPSNAISAVNDSDYALRVVLSRSAAIPPGRLFTIDFDSCQGAAALAVTDFGCTVEGCANVFGAVQGCTCTVGTP
;
A
#
# COMPACT_ATOMS: atom_id res chain seq x y z
N MET A 1 -17.15 -1.53 11.44
CA MET A 1 -15.75 -1.87 11.12
C MET A 1 -15.65 -2.21 9.64
N SER A 2 -14.63 -1.67 8.98
CA SER A 2 -14.34 -1.90 7.56
C SER A 2 -12.83 -2.13 7.40
N GLY A 3 -12.46 -3.03 6.51
CA GLY A 3 -11.08 -3.41 6.26
C GLY A 3 -10.78 -3.58 4.78
N ILE A 4 -9.58 -3.18 4.37
CA ILE A 4 -9.04 -3.45 3.05
C ILE A 4 -7.59 -3.92 3.19
N THR A 5 -7.24 -4.96 2.43
CA THR A 5 -5.87 -5.42 2.26
C THR A 5 -5.50 -5.24 0.80
N VAL A 6 -4.41 -4.52 0.57
CA VAL A 6 -3.86 -4.30 -0.77
C VAL A 6 -2.42 -4.76 -0.82
N LEU A 7 -2.03 -5.31 -1.96
CA LEU A 7 -0.65 -5.65 -2.29
C LEU A 7 -0.16 -4.67 -3.35
N VAL A 8 0.80 -3.82 -2.98
CA VAL A 8 1.44 -2.88 -3.89
C VAL A 8 2.75 -3.50 -4.38
N GLY A 9 2.76 -4.01 -5.60
CA GLY A 9 3.96 -4.51 -6.25
C GLY A 9 4.84 -3.36 -6.73
N TYR A 10 6.15 -3.52 -6.67
CA TYR A 10 7.10 -2.55 -7.21
C TYR A 10 8.30 -3.25 -7.85
N ARG A 11 8.91 -2.63 -8.85
CA ARG A 11 10.13 -3.17 -9.49
C ARG A 11 11.35 -2.92 -8.62
N SER A 12 11.76 -3.93 -7.86
CA SER A 12 12.90 -3.87 -6.93
C SER A 12 14.27 -3.58 -7.57
N GLY A 13 14.40 -3.76 -8.89
CA GLY A 13 15.59 -3.33 -9.65
C GLY A 13 15.60 -1.84 -10.00
N THR A 14 14.48 -1.14 -9.84
CA THR A 14 14.33 0.29 -10.19
C THR A 14 14.13 1.14 -8.93
N VAL A 15 13.36 0.63 -7.97
CA VAL A 15 13.08 1.27 -6.68
C VAL A 15 13.35 0.34 -5.52
N SER A 16 13.66 0.93 -4.37
CA SER A 16 13.84 0.23 -3.11
C SER A 16 12.94 0.79 -2.03
N LEU A 17 12.49 -0.10 -1.15
CA LEU A 17 11.85 0.22 0.11
C LEU A 17 12.78 -0.24 1.24
N PRO A 18 13.53 0.66 1.90
CA PRO A 18 14.54 0.22 2.87
C PRO A 18 13.95 -0.50 4.08
N GLY A 19 14.43 -1.72 4.31
CA GLY A 19 13.93 -2.64 5.34
C GLY A 19 13.23 -3.83 4.69
N SER A 20 12.55 -4.64 5.49
CA SER A 20 11.70 -5.74 5.01
C SER A 20 10.68 -6.13 6.07
N GLY A 21 9.69 -6.93 5.68
CA GLY A 21 8.63 -7.40 6.56
C GLY A 21 7.93 -6.25 7.28
N SER A 22 7.79 -6.38 8.60
CA SER A 22 7.16 -5.37 9.47
C SER A 22 8.18 -4.41 10.11
N ALA A 23 9.36 -4.23 9.53
CA ALA A 23 10.36 -3.31 10.06
C ALA A 23 9.80 -1.88 10.17
N SER A 24 10.21 -1.15 11.21
CA SER A 24 9.77 0.24 11.43
C SER A 24 10.17 1.17 10.28
N SER A 25 11.27 0.87 9.58
CA SER A 25 11.71 1.60 8.38
C SER A 25 10.75 1.45 7.20
N VAL A 26 10.06 0.31 7.06
CA VAL A 26 8.99 0.11 6.07
C VAL A 26 7.74 0.89 6.48
N GLY A 27 7.35 0.77 7.76
CA GLY A 27 6.16 1.44 8.29
C GLY A 27 6.20 2.97 8.21
N SER A 28 7.37 3.57 8.35
CA SER A 28 7.57 5.03 8.28
C SER A 28 7.46 5.60 6.86
N ARG A 29 7.60 4.75 5.84
CA ARG A 29 7.44 5.12 4.42
C ARG A 29 5.97 5.16 3.98
N VAL A 30 5.07 4.50 4.71
CA VAL A 30 3.63 4.53 4.43
C VAL A 30 2.97 5.68 5.18
N LYS A 31 2.66 6.75 4.45
CA LYS A 31 2.16 8.03 4.96
C LYS A 31 0.71 8.29 4.57
N ASN A 32 0.13 9.36 5.12
CA ASN A 32 -1.19 9.89 4.73
C ASN A 32 -2.33 8.85 4.78
N LYS A 33 -2.26 7.91 5.73
CA LYS A 33 -3.31 6.92 5.98
C LYS A 33 -4.59 7.62 6.42
N PRO A 34 -5.78 7.01 6.24
CA PRO A 34 -7.02 7.64 6.67
C PRO A 34 -7.00 7.87 8.18
N SER A 35 -7.56 8.99 8.64
CA SER A 35 -7.62 9.30 10.07
C SER A 35 -8.31 8.18 10.85
N ASN A 36 -7.80 7.90 12.05
CA ASN A 36 -8.29 6.83 12.93
C ASN A 36 -8.28 5.43 12.29
N ALA A 37 -7.48 5.21 11.25
CA ALA A 37 -7.22 3.88 10.72
C ALA A 37 -6.09 3.20 11.49
N ILE A 38 -6.28 1.92 11.79
CA ILE A 38 -5.21 1.03 12.20
C ILE A 38 -4.59 0.46 10.93
N SER A 39 -3.27 0.44 10.84
CA SER A 39 -2.55 -0.09 9.68
C SER A 39 -1.50 -1.11 10.09
N ALA A 40 -1.37 -2.19 9.32
CA ALA A 40 -0.23 -3.09 9.36
C ALA A 40 0.42 -3.14 7.98
N VAL A 41 1.73 -3.34 7.93
CA VAL A 41 2.50 -3.45 6.70
C VAL A 41 3.40 -4.67 6.73
N ASN A 42 3.63 -5.28 5.58
CA ASN A 42 4.61 -6.33 5.40
C ASN A 42 5.23 -6.20 4.01
N ASP A 43 6.54 -5.93 3.97
CA ASP A 43 7.29 -5.86 2.73
C ASP A 43 7.98 -7.19 2.41
N SER A 44 7.83 -7.65 1.16
CA SER A 44 8.46 -8.87 0.63
C SER A 44 9.63 -8.56 -0.31
N ASP A 45 10.21 -7.36 -0.26
CA ASP A 45 11.32 -6.86 -1.09
C ASP A 45 10.99 -6.69 -2.59
N TYR A 46 9.77 -6.99 -3.00
CA TYR A 46 9.21 -6.71 -4.33
C TYR A 46 7.73 -6.29 -4.29
N ALA A 47 7.11 -6.38 -3.11
CA ALA A 47 5.72 -6.02 -2.92
C ALA A 47 5.46 -5.67 -1.45
N LEU A 48 4.73 -4.58 -1.24
CA LEU A 48 4.29 -4.13 0.06
C LEU A 48 2.82 -4.48 0.27
N ARG A 49 2.54 -5.39 1.21
CA ARG A 49 1.18 -5.63 1.70
C ARG A 49 0.83 -4.58 2.73
N VAL A 50 -0.30 -3.91 2.54
CA VAL A 50 -0.85 -2.93 3.48
C VAL A 50 -2.25 -3.36 3.88
N VAL A 51 -2.45 -3.56 5.18
CA VAL A 51 -3.78 -3.77 5.77
C VAL A 51 -4.21 -2.47 6.41
N LEU A 52 -5.40 -1.99 6.07
CA LEU A 52 -6.07 -0.88 6.73
C LEU A 52 -7.37 -1.35 7.35
N SER A 53 -7.63 -0.91 8.57
CA SER A 53 -8.87 -1.16 9.29
C SER A 53 -9.39 0.10 9.96
N ARG A 54 -10.70 0.32 9.90
CA ARG A 54 -11.39 1.44 10.56
C ARG A 54 -12.65 0.95 11.25
N SER A 55 -13.04 1.60 12.35
CA SER A 55 -14.35 1.37 12.97
C SER A 55 -15.50 1.87 12.06
N ALA A 56 -15.25 2.93 11.30
CA ALA A 56 -16.15 3.51 10.29
C ALA A 56 -15.91 2.93 8.87
N ALA A 57 -16.58 3.51 7.87
CA ALA A 57 -16.30 3.23 6.45
C ALA A 57 -14.89 3.69 6.07
N ILE A 58 -14.22 2.98 5.16
CA ILE A 58 -12.97 3.47 4.55
C ILE A 58 -13.35 4.55 3.52
N PRO A 59 -12.73 5.75 3.57
CA PRO A 59 -13.11 6.81 2.65
C PRO A 59 -12.65 6.46 1.23
N PRO A 60 -13.43 6.83 0.20
CA PRO A 60 -13.01 6.64 -1.18
C PRO A 60 -11.81 7.55 -1.52
N GLY A 61 -11.05 7.17 -2.54
CA GLY A 61 -9.91 7.95 -3.04
C GLY A 61 -8.55 7.45 -2.53
N ARG A 62 -7.60 8.37 -2.36
CA ARG A 62 -6.22 8.04 -1.97
C ARG A 62 -6.18 7.54 -0.53
N LEU A 63 -5.85 6.26 -0.35
CA LEU A 63 -5.82 5.62 0.96
C LEU A 63 -4.53 5.92 1.74
N PHE A 64 -3.40 5.98 1.06
CA PHE A 64 -2.08 6.27 1.64
C PHE A 64 -1.10 6.66 0.53
N THR A 65 0.09 7.11 0.91
CA THR A 65 1.24 7.29 0.01
C THR A 65 2.39 6.41 0.50
N ILE A 66 3.24 5.94 -0.42
CA ILE A 66 4.46 5.18 -0.10
C ILE A 66 5.66 5.93 -0.68
N ASP A 67 6.65 6.20 0.15
CA ASP A 67 7.90 6.83 -0.29
C ASP A 67 8.94 5.76 -0.64
N PHE A 68 9.22 5.60 -1.93
CA PHE A 68 10.29 4.72 -2.43
C PHE A 68 11.57 5.50 -2.70
N ASP A 69 12.71 4.85 -2.54
CA ASP A 69 14.00 5.35 -2.99
C ASP A 69 14.27 4.85 -4.41
N SER A 70 14.82 5.69 -5.29
CA SER A 70 15.30 5.23 -6.60
C SER A 70 16.65 4.52 -6.46
N CYS A 71 16.82 3.42 -7.18
CA CYS A 71 18.13 2.77 -7.27
C CYS A 71 19.07 3.64 -8.13
N GLN A 72 20.35 3.69 -7.75
CA GLN A 72 21.34 4.48 -8.49
C GLN A 72 21.46 3.97 -9.94
N GLY A 73 21.36 4.89 -10.91
CA GLY A 73 21.44 4.56 -12.34
C GLY A 73 20.19 3.90 -12.91
N ALA A 74 19.12 3.73 -12.12
CA ALA A 74 17.85 3.27 -12.63
C ALA A 74 17.21 4.30 -13.58
N ALA A 75 16.37 3.81 -14.49
CA ALA A 75 15.57 4.66 -15.35
C ALA A 75 14.60 5.54 -14.54
N ALA A 76 14.10 6.61 -15.17
CA ALA A 76 13.05 7.43 -14.56
C ALA A 76 11.82 6.56 -14.23
N LEU A 77 11.27 6.76 -13.02
CA LEU A 77 10.15 5.98 -12.53
C LEU A 77 8.89 6.27 -13.34
N ALA A 78 8.21 5.20 -13.76
CA ALA A 78 6.89 5.25 -14.35
C ALA A 78 5.88 4.62 -13.39
N VAL A 79 4.61 5.04 -13.46
CA VAL A 79 3.52 4.41 -12.69
C VAL A 79 3.40 2.91 -13.03
N THR A 80 3.83 2.51 -14.23
CA THR A 80 3.88 1.12 -14.69
C THR A 80 4.97 0.27 -14.02
N ASP A 81 5.88 0.88 -13.24
CA ASP A 81 6.80 0.16 -12.36
C ASP A 81 6.13 -0.32 -11.07
N PHE A 82 4.86 0.06 -10.86
CA PHE A 82 4.05 -0.30 -9.71
C PHE A 82 2.78 -1.03 -10.14
N GLY A 83 2.32 -1.94 -9.29
CA GLY A 83 1.03 -2.61 -9.43
C GLY A 83 0.23 -2.50 -8.14
N CYS A 84 -1.10 -2.57 -8.22
CA CYS A 84 -1.91 -2.72 -7.02
C CYS A 84 -2.97 -3.79 -7.20
N THR A 85 -3.03 -4.70 -6.22
CA THR A 85 -4.03 -5.77 -6.15
C THR A 85 -4.79 -5.65 -4.84
N VAL A 86 -6.12 -5.80 -4.90
CA VAL A 86 -6.93 -5.97 -3.68
C VAL A 86 -6.88 -7.44 -3.29
N GLU A 87 -6.30 -7.76 -2.14
CA GLU A 87 -6.27 -9.13 -1.59
C GLU A 87 -7.46 -9.39 -0.65
N GLY A 88 -8.07 -8.33 -0.10
CA GLY A 88 -9.26 -8.45 0.73
C GLY A 88 -10.00 -7.14 0.88
N CYS A 89 -11.33 -7.17 0.88
CA CYS A 89 -12.19 -6.02 1.10
C CYS A 89 -13.45 -6.47 1.84
N ALA A 90 -13.66 -5.97 3.05
CA ALA A 90 -14.76 -6.43 3.90
C ALA A 90 -15.23 -5.36 4.88
N ASN A 91 -16.45 -5.55 5.40
CA ASN A 91 -16.99 -4.82 6.53
C ASN A 91 -17.67 -5.79 7.53
N VAL A 92 -18.34 -5.26 8.55
CA VAL A 92 -19.05 -6.07 9.57
C VAL A 92 -20.15 -6.97 9.02
N PHE A 93 -20.62 -6.71 7.80
CA PHE A 93 -21.67 -7.50 7.14
C PHE A 93 -21.09 -8.54 6.16
N GLY A 94 -19.77 -8.58 5.96
CA GLY A 94 -19.09 -9.54 5.09
C GLY A 94 -18.22 -8.89 4.02
N ALA A 95 -17.94 -9.65 2.97
CA ALA A 95 -17.11 -9.20 1.85
C ALA A 95 -17.79 -8.07 1.07
N VAL A 96 -17.02 -7.05 0.69
CA VAL A 96 -17.48 -5.93 -0.15
C VAL A 96 -17.02 -6.17 -1.58
N GLN A 97 -17.97 -6.15 -2.53
CA GLN A 97 -17.70 -6.35 -3.95
C GLN A 97 -17.30 -5.04 -4.63
N GLY A 98 -16.54 -5.14 -5.72
CA GLY A 98 -16.18 -4.00 -6.55
C GLY A 98 -15.07 -3.09 -5.98
N CYS A 99 -14.37 -3.52 -4.93
CA CYS A 99 -13.19 -2.80 -4.46
C CYS A 99 -12.08 -2.89 -5.52
N THR A 100 -11.55 -1.73 -5.90
CA THR A 100 -10.45 -1.61 -6.84
C THR A 100 -9.27 -0.93 -6.15
N CYS A 101 -8.08 -1.13 -6.69
CA CYS A 101 -6.90 -0.41 -6.26
C CYS A 101 -6.14 0.08 -7.47
N THR A 102 -5.67 1.33 -7.40
CA THR A 102 -4.82 1.94 -8.41
C THR A 102 -3.67 2.66 -7.74
N VAL A 103 -2.55 2.75 -8.45
CA VAL A 103 -1.39 3.56 -8.08
C VAL A 103 -1.34 4.78 -8.98
N GLY A 104 -0.80 5.87 -8.45
CA GLY A 104 -0.61 7.12 -9.17
C GLY A 104 0.37 8.02 -8.44
N THR A 105 0.98 8.94 -9.16
CA THR A 105 1.81 9.98 -8.55
C THR A 105 0.94 10.99 -7.79
N PRO A 106 1.49 11.68 -6.78
CA PRO A 106 0.81 12.75 -6.06
C PRO A 106 0.05 13.72 -6.95
#